data_AF-A0A226EY94-F1
#
_entry.id   AF-A0A226EY94-F1
#
_cell.length_a   1.000
_cell.length_b   1.000
_cell.length_c   1.000
_cell.angle_alpha   90.00
_cell.angle_beta   90.00
_cell.angle_gamma   90.00
#
_symmetry.space_group_name_H-M   'P 1'
#
loop_
_entity.id
_entity.type
_entity.pdbx_description
1 polymer ?
#
loop_
_entity_poly.entity_id
_entity_poly.type
_entity_poly.pdbx_seq_one_letter_code
_entity_poly.pdbx_strand_id
1 'polypeptide(L)'
;MSKLLTLFKKYLHDYNAALVALLKICLLPHPVPFNFTKDSKILKSNLSKKICAFKLSFDIINFSLHFSIFLKWFWDMGFGPSFGIDNRIKTQVPVWKLIMMVYFSTCYAVFILITIQAGIVASEAAQLINFCIGAKFTKKIDAMVFLLADSIFSGCFLTPIGYIVLSVVYPCMPPLLTSLTQESCRGTGKQVHIGILGKILVGMMEGYTWTIIWSMTSVIIFMLLIHPGRVQITVLDKIKGKIEAGFLTSISEYRQLQIVSTLQNEIFKSPAMPVYLGGSITAEVASIYALIRSSHELPAPVFGLFCTVATTFSIFIQVGLKVVAYPNLRSNKLRDTWKSQMNKWLKMYLRSIKPLKLSMGDGTFFDQLTSLKIWQFAIQQLITLMLI
;
A
#
# COMPACT_ATOMS: atom_id res chain seq x y z
N MET A 1 -13.97 -20.83 -15.26
CA MET A 1 -13.15 -21.21 -14.09
C MET A 1 -11.87 -21.98 -14.45
N SER A 2 -11.91 -23.05 -15.27
CA SER A 2 -10.70 -23.84 -15.57
C SER A 2 -9.57 -23.05 -16.25
N LYS A 3 -9.85 -22.22 -17.27
CA LYS A 3 -8.85 -21.34 -17.91
C LYS A 3 -8.16 -20.38 -16.94
N LEU A 4 -8.91 -19.86 -15.96
CA LEU A 4 -8.38 -18.99 -14.91
C LEU A 4 -7.41 -19.78 -14.02
N LEU A 5 -7.77 -21.01 -13.68
CA LEU A 5 -6.96 -21.93 -12.87
C LEU A 5 -5.68 -22.37 -13.60
N THR A 6 -5.74 -22.57 -14.93
CA THR A 6 -4.55 -22.87 -15.75
C THR A 6 -3.62 -21.67 -15.86
N LEU A 7 -4.17 -20.47 -16.05
CA LEU A 7 -3.41 -19.22 -15.96
C LEU A 7 -2.74 -19.10 -14.59
N PHE A 8 -3.48 -19.36 -13.52
CA PHE A 8 -2.99 -19.30 -12.15
C PHE A 8 -1.86 -20.29 -11.88
N LYS A 9 -1.99 -21.55 -12.32
CA LYS A 9 -0.92 -22.56 -12.26
C LYS A 9 0.32 -22.14 -13.05
N LYS A 10 0.14 -21.52 -14.22
CA LYS A 10 1.26 -20.99 -15.00
C LYS A 10 1.97 -19.85 -14.27
N TYR A 11 1.22 -18.96 -13.61
CA TYR A 11 1.76 -17.87 -12.80
C TYR A 11 2.47 -18.36 -11.53
N LEU A 12 2.01 -19.45 -10.92
CA LEU A 12 2.68 -20.08 -9.78
C LEU A 12 4.12 -20.56 -10.10
N HIS A 13 4.40 -20.89 -11.36
CA HIS A 13 5.72 -21.35 -11.80
C HIS A 13 6.69 -20.23 -12.19
N ASP A 14 6.19 -19.07 -12.62
CA ASP A 14 7.01 -17.93 -13.03
C ASP A 14 6.64 -16.67 -12.24
N TYR A 15 7.43 -16.40 -11.20
CA TYR A 15 7.28 -15.23 -10.34
C TYR A 15 7.25 -13.91 -11.12
N ASN A 16 8.11 -13.75 -12.13
CA ASN A 16 8.16 -12.52 -12.91
C ASN A 16 6.92 -12.38 -13.80
N ALA A 17 6.41 -13.47 -14.37
CA ALA A 17 5.16 -13.43 -15.12
C ALA A 17 3.96 -13.05 -14.22
N ALA A 18 3.90 -13.62 -13.01
CA ALA A 18 2.86 -13.30 -12.04
C ALA A 18 2.91 -11.84 -11.61
N LEU A 19 4.13 -11.34 -11.32
CA LEU A 19 4.37 -9.95 -10.97
C LEU A 19 3.95 -9.00 -12.10
N VAL A 20 4.35 -9.28 -13.34
CA VAL A 20 3.98 -8.44 -14.50
C VAL A 20 2.46 -8.46 -14.72
N ALA A 21 1.79 -9.59 -14.51
CA ALA A 21 0.34 -9.67 -14.58
C ALA A 21 -0.33 -8.83 -13.49
N LEU A 22 0.12 -8.94 -12.25
CA LEU A 22 -0.36 -8.12 -11.13
C LEU A 22 -0.13 -6.63 -11.40
N LEU A 23 1.05 -6.27 -11.90
CA LEU A 23 1.38 -4.89 -12.25
C LEU A 23 0.45 -4.36 -13.35
N LYS A 24 0.14 -5.15 -14.39
CA LYS A 24 -0.81 -4.75 -15.43
C LYS A 24 -2.21 -4.50 -14.87
N ILE A 25 -2.66 -5.33 -13.93
CA ILE A 25 -3.96 -5.16 -13.27
C ILE A 25 -3.97 -3.87 -12.44
N CYS A 26 -2.96 -3.67 -11.59
CA CYS A 26 -2.84 -2.47 -10.76
C CYS A 26 -2.63 -1.20 -11.60
N LEU A 27 -2.09 -1.29 -12.82
CA LEU A 27 -1.91 -0.14 -13.71
C LEU A 27 -3.11 0.13 -14.62
N LEU A 28 -4.12 -0.74 -14.64
CA LEU A 28 -5.34 -0.55 -15.44
C LEU A 28 -6.05 0.78 -15.15
N PRO A 29 -6.20 1.24 -13.88
CA PRO A 29 -6.83 2.52 -13.61
C PRO A 29 -5.83 3.69 -13.70
N HIS A 30 -4.60 3.43 -14.18
CA HIS A 30 -3.50 4.39 -14.30
C HIS A 30 -3.25 5.21 -13.01
N PRO A 31 -3.05 4.55 -11.87
CA PRO A 31 -2.89 5.24 -10.58
C PRO A 31 -1.53 5.96 -10.48
N VAL A 32 -0.56 5.53 -11.30
CA VAL A 32 0.78 6.10 -11.44
C VAL A 32 1.07 6.33 -12.92
N PRO A 33 1.93 7.30 -13.27
CA PRO A 33 2.22 7.69 -14.66
C PRO A 33 3.16 6.70 -15.38
N PHE A 34 2.92 5.39 -15.22
CA PHE A 34 3.66 4.33 -15.90
C PHE A 34 2.85 3.81 -17.08
N ASN A 35 3.52 3.56 -18.21
CA ASN A 35 2.97 2.70 -19.26
C ASN A 35 3.99 1.65 -19.66
N PHE A 36 3.48 0.46 -19.99
CA PHE A 36 4.26 -0.55 -20.67
C PHE A 36 4.51 -0.13 -22.12
N THR A 37 5.73 -0.34 -22.61
CA THR A 37 6.01 -0.30 -24.06
C THR A 37 5.29 -1.45 -24.77
N LYS A 38 5.04 -1.31 -26.09
CA LYS A 38 4.38 -2.36 -26.90
C LYS A 38 5.07 -3.73 -26.78
N ASP A 39 6.38 -3.75 -26.53
CA ASP A 39 7.16 -4.98 -26.31
C ASP A 39 6.96 -5.62 -24.92
N SER A 40 6.03 -5.10 -24.12
CA SER A 40 5.49 -5.64 -22.85
C SER A 40 6.44 -5.80 -21.67
N LYS A 41 7.74 -5.49 -21.81
CA LYS A 41 8.75 -5.74 -20.77
C LYS A 41 9.33 -4.50 -20.10
N ILE A 42 9.23 -3.32 -20.71
CA ILE A 42 9.84 -2.10 -20.20
C ILE A 42 8.74 -1.11 -19.81
N LEU A 43 8.74 -0.69 -18.56
CA LEU A 43 7.94 0.43 -18.07
C LEU A 43 8.66 1.73 -18.42
N LYS A 44 7.95 2.66 -19.06
CA LYS A 44 8.40 4.04 -19.21
C LYS A 44 7.53 4.94 -18.36
N SER A 45 8.18 5.81 -17.59
CA SER A 45 7.48 6.99 -17.05
C SER A 45 7.00 7.83 -18.23
N ASN A 46 5.72 8.16 -18.26
CA ASN A 46 5.11 8.97 -19.31
C ASN A 46 4.59 10.29 -18.76
N LEU A 47 5.25 10.83 -17.73
CA LEU A 47 4.82 12.08 -17.09
C LEU A 47 4.71 13.25 -18.09
N SER A 48 5.48 13.23 -19.19
CA SER A 48 5.41 14.25 -20.26
C SER A 48 4.12 14.20 -21.09
N LYS A 49 3.32 13.12 -21.01
CA LYS A 49 2.06 13.03 -21.74
C LYS A 49 0.98 13.79 -20.97
N LYS A 50 0.34 14.75 -21.64
CA LYS A 50 -0.79 15.54 -21.10
C LYS A 50 -1.87 14.66 -20.43
N ILE A 51 -2.11 13.46 -20.96
CA ILE A 51 -3.08 12.50 -20.41
C ILE A 51 -2.70 12.03 -19.00
N CYS A 52 -1.41 11.73 -18.76
CA CYS A 52 -0.96 11.28 -17.44
C CYS A 52 -1.01 12.40 -16.41
N ALA A 53 -0.62 13.62 -16.79
CA ALA A 53 -0.77 14.79 -15.93
C ALA A 53 -2.24 15.08 -15.60
N PHE A 54 -3.13 15.03 -16.61
CA PHE A 54 -4.57 15.19 -16.41
C PHE A 54 -5.14 14.15 -15.44
N LYS A 55 -4.77 12.88 -15.62
CA LYS A 55 -5.21 11.79 -14.73
C LYS A 55 -4.72 11.97 -13.30
N LEU A 56 -3.45 12.33 -13.11
CA LEU A 56 -2.89 12.60 -11.78
C LEU A 56 -3.63 13.75 -11.10
N SER A 57 -3.88 14.85 -11.83
CA SER A 57 -4.66 15.98 -11.32
C SER A 57 -6.09 15.56 -10.97
N PHE A 58 -6.73 14.74 -11.81
CA PHE A 58 -8.06 14.20 -11.54
C PHE A 58 -8.10 13.39 -10.24
N ASP A 59 -7.12 12.51 -10.01
CA ASP A 59 -7.03 11.71 -8.79
C ASP A 59 -6.83 12.58 -7.54
N ILE A 60 -5.95 13.60 -7.63
CA ILE A 60 -5.72 14.55 -6.54
C ILE A 60 -7.00 15.34 -6.23
N ILE A 61 -7.71 15.83 -7.25
CA ILE A 61 -8.98 16.54 -7.09
C ILE A 61 -10.02 15.62 -6.46
N ASN A 62 -10.11 14.37 -6.92
CA ASN A 62 -11.02 13.38 -6.38
C ASN A 62 -10.76 13.12 -4.88
N PHE A 63 -9.52 12.84 -4.49
CA PHE A 63 -9.18 12.65 -3.07
C PHE A 63 -9.38 13.93 -2.24
N SER A 64 -9.07 15.10 -2.80
CA SER A 64 -9.29 16.39 -2.12
C SER A 64 -10.77 16.68 -1.91
N LEU A 65 -11.62 16.31 -2.87
CA LEU A 65 -13.08 16.42 -2.76
C LEU A 65 -13.58 15.54 -1.62
N HIS A 66 -13.20 14.25 -1.60
CA HIS A 66 -13.55 13.35 -0.49
C HIS A 66 -13.08 13.94 0.84
N PHE A 67 -11.81 14.30 0.97
CA PHE A 67 -11.26 14.89 2.18
C PHE A 67 -12.03 16.14 2.65
N SER A 68 -12.36 17.04 1.73
CA SER A 68 -13.13 18.27 2.01
C SER A 68 -14.54 17.96 2.51
N ILE A 69 -15.19 16.92 1.99
CA ILE A 69 -16.50 16.48 2.44
C ILE A 69 -16.43 15.95 3.89
N PHE A 70 -15.37 15.21 4.25
CA PHE A 70 -15.15 14.81 5.65
C PHE A 70 -14.89 16.01 6.56
N LEU A 71 -14.07 16.99 6.13
CA LEU A 71 -13.85 18.21 6.90
C LEU A 71 -15.14 19.01 7.12
N LYS A 72 -15.98 19.12 6.10
CA LYS A 72 -17.32 19.71 6.24
C LYS A 72 -18.17 18.94 7.24
N TRP A 73 -18.15 17.60 7.20
CA TRP A 73 -18.86 16.79 8.18
C TRP A 73 -18.38 17.07 9.62
N PHE A 74 -17.07 17.18 9.85
CA PHE A 74 -16.52 17.57 11.16
C PHE A 74 -16.89 19.00 11.57
N TRP A 75 -16.92 19.93 10.62
CA TRP A 75 -17.35 21.31 10.85
C TRP A 75 -18.79 21.36 11.36
N ASP A 76 -19.69 20.67 10.66
CA ASP A 76 -21.11 20.59 11.00
C ASP A 76 -21.35 19.91 12.36
N MET A 77 -20.50 18.93 12.72
CA MET A 77 -20.62 18.17 13.96
C MET A 77 -19.97 18.84 15.19
N GLY A 78 -18.80 19.46 15.02
CA GLY A 78 -17.94 19.88 16.13
C GLY A 78 -17.89 21.39 16.37
N PHE A 79 -17.97 22.20 15.32
CA PHE A 79 -17.69 23.64 15.40
C PHE A 79 -18.93 24.53 15.26
N GLY A 80 -20.01 24.03 14.66
CA GLY A 80 -21.29 24.74 14.55
C GLY A 80 -21.92 25.26 15.87
N PRO A 81 -21.83 24.55 17.02
CA PRO A 81 -22.53 24.98 18.24
C PRO A 81 -21.95 26.24 18.90
N SER A 82 -20.70 26.62 18.62
CA SER A 82 -20.15 27.90 19.13
C SER A 82 -20.81 29.12 18.50
N PHE A 83 -21.66 28.95 17.47
CA PHE A 83 -22.45 30.00 16.81
C PHE A 83 -23.97 29.89 17.04
N GLY A 84 -24.42 29.16 18.07
CA GLY A 84 -25.83 29.22 18.53
C GLY A 84 -26.80 28.21 17.92
N ILE A 85 -26.31 27.05 17.47
CA ILE A 85 -27.18 25.95 17.00
C ILE A 85 -27.37 24.91 18.14
N ASP A 86 -28.64 24.65 18.43
CA ASP A 86 -29.27 23.83 19.49
C ASP A 86 -28.40 22.71 20.13
N ASN A 87 -28.29 22.74 21.47
CA ASN A 87 -27.57 21.76 22.29
C ASN A 87 -28.12 20.31 22.19
N ARG A 88 -29.27 20.11 21.54
CA ARG A 88 -29.91 18.79 21.38
C ARG A 88 -29.22 17.85 20.37
N ILE A 89 -28.38 18.35 19.46
CA ILE A 89 -27.73 17.51 18.42
C ILE A 89 -26.45 16.82 18.95
N LYS A 90 -25.85 17.32 20.05
CA LYS A 90 -24.58 16.79 20.60
C LYS A 90 -24.66 15.36 21.15
N THR A 91 -25.84 14.79 21.38
CA THR A 91 -25.99 13.55 22.17
C THR A 91 -26.16 12.25 21.39
N GLN A 92 -26.05 12.22 20.05
CA GLN A 92 -26.44 11.00 19.30
C GLN A 92 -25.46 10.42 18.26
N VAL A 93 -24.29 11.00 17.97
CA VAL A 93 -23.36 10.32 17.04
C VAL A 93 -22.61 9.21 17.76
N PRO A 94 -22.77 7.93 17.34
CA PRO A 94 -22.04 6.84 17.96
C PRO A 94 -20.53 7.01 17.81
N VAL A 95 -19.76 6.68 18.84
CA VAL A 95 -18.30 6.80 18.86
C VAL A 95 -17.64 6.10 17.67
N TRP A 96 -18.13 4.92 17.28
CA TRP A 96 -17.60 4.20 16.13
C TRP A 96 -17.72 4.99 14.82
N LYS A 97 -18.81 5.75 14.63
CA LYS A 97 -19.04 6.55 13.43
C LYS A 97 -18.01 7.68 13.38
N LEU A 98 -17.76 8.33 14.51
CA LEU A 98 -16.73 9.37 14.63
C LEU A 98 -15.33 8.81 14.28
N ILE A 99 -14.94 7.68 14.86
CA ILE A 99 -13.65 7.03 14.59
C ILE A 99 -13.51 6.70 13.10
N MET A 100 -14.57 6.20 12.47
CA MET A 100 -14.60 5.88 11.05
C MET A 100 -14.45 7.13 10.18
N MET A 101 -15.09 8.24 10.53
CA MET A 101 -14.91 9.51 9.82
C MET A 101 -13.47 10.01 9.92
N VAL A 102 -12.85 9.93 11.10
CA VAL A 102 -11.45 10.33 11.31
C VAL A 102 -10.52 9.43 10.49
N TYR A 103 -10.78 8.13 10.50
CA TYR A 103 -10.03 7.16 9.73
C TYR A 103 -10.06 7.46 8.23
N PHE A 104 -11.25 7.56 7.63
CA PHE A 104 -11.37 7.82 6.19
C PHE A 104 -10.81 9.19 5.79
N SER A 105 -11.04 10.24 6.60
CA SER A 105 -10.44 11.56 6.39
C SER A 105 -8.91 11.47 6.36
N THR A 106 -8.32 10.77 7.33
CA THR A 106 -6.87 10.54 7.40
C THR A 106 -6.37 9.76 6.18
N CYS A 107 -7.09 8.71 5.76
CA CYS A 107 -6.76 7.97 4.55
C CYS A 107 -6.70 8.88 3.31
N TYR A 108 -7.73 9.70 3.06
CA TYR A 108 -7.72 10.59 1.90
C TYR A 108 -6.56 11.59 1.94
N ALA A 109 -6.26 12.16 3.11
CA ALA A 109 -5.09 13.03 3.28
C ALA A 109 -3.77 12.30 2.95
N VAL A 110 -3.60 11.08 3.46
CA VAL A 110 -2.43 10.23 3.17
C VAL A 110 -2.33 9.93 1.68
N PHE A 111 -3.44 9.60 1.00
CA PHE A 111 -3.44 9.32 -0.44
C PHE A 111 -3.18 10.54 -1.30
N ILE A 112 -3.57 11.75 -0.89
CA ILE A 112 -3.16 12.99 -1.57
C ILE A 112 -1.62 13.09 -1.57
N LEU A 113 -0.99 12.92 -0.40
CA LEU A 113 0.47 12.98 -0.26
C LEU A 113 1.18 11.89 -1.06
N ILE A 114 0.68 10.65 -1.00
CA ILE A 114 1.22 9.51 -1.73
C ILE A 114 1.12 9.72 -3.25
N THR A 115 -0.01 10.24 -3.74
CA THR A 115 -0.22 10.50 -5.17
C THR A 115 0.72 11.59 -5.68
N ILE A 116 0.89 12.68 -4.92
CA ILE A 116 1.88 13.72 -5.25
C ILE A 116 3.29 13.12 -5.29
N GLN A 117 3.68 12.36 -4.26
CA GLN A 117 4.98 11.72 -4.21
C GLN A 117 5.20 10.77 -5.39
N ALA A 118 4.21 9.95 -5.74
CA ALA A 118 4.30 9.02 -6.86
C ALA A 118 4.49 9.73 -8.21
N GLY A 119 3.91 10.93 -8.37
CA GLY A 119 4.19 11.80 -9.51
C GLY A 119 5.65 12.28 -9.57
N ILE A 120 6.20 12.69 -8.42
CA ILE A 120 7.58 13.18 -8.29
C ILE A 120 8.60 12.08 -8.58
N VAL A 121 8.44 10.89 -8.00
CA VAL A 121 9.44 9.79 -8.09
C VAL A 121 9.13 8.77 -9.19
N ALA A 122 8.28 9.13 -10.15
CA ALA A 122 7.82 8.21 -11.18
C ALA A 122 8.97 7.64 -12.04
N SER A 123 9.95 8.47 -12.40
CA SER A 123 11.11 8.03 -13.19
C SER A 123 11.93 6.99 -12.47
N GLU A 124 12.24 7.25 -11.21
CA GLU A 124 13.04 6.44 -10.31
C GLU A 124 12.34 5.11 -10.03
N ALA A 125 11.04 5.16 -9.75
CA ALA A 125 10.19 3.99 -9.58
C ALA A 125 10.17 3.11 -10.83
N ALA A 126 10.02 3.70 -12.02
CA ALA A 126 10.05 2.94 -13.28
C ALA A 126 11.42 2.26 -13.51
N GLN A 127 12.52 2.96 -13.24
CA GLN A 127 13.88 2.40 -13.35
C GLN A 127 14.07 1.24 -12.37
N LEU A 128 13.62 1.39 -11.11
CA LEU A 128 13.71 0.35 -10.09
C LEU A 128 12.94 -0.90 -10.52
N ILE A 129 11.70 -0.74 -10.96
CA ILE A 129 10.86 -1.87 -11.38
C ILE A 129 11.46 -2.56 -12.60
N ASN A 130 11.93 -1.81 -13.61
CA ASN A 130 12.56 -2.39 -14.80
C ASN A 130 13.81 -3.21 -14.46
N PHE A 131 14.68 -2.69 -13.58
CA PHE A 131 15.84 -3.42 -13.11
C PHE A 131 15.43 -4.74 -12.46
N CYS A 132 14.43 -4.68 -11.57
CA CYS A 132 13.97 -5.85 -10.82
C CYS A 132 13.29 -6.89 -11.73
N ILE A 133 12.51 -6.48 -12.73
CA ILE A 133 11.93 -7.38 -13.75
C ILE A 133 13.03 -8.05 -14.60
N GLY A 134 14.10 -7.31 -14.92
CA GLY A 134 15.24 -7.82 -15.68
C GLY A 134 16.04 -8.89 -14.93
N ALA A 135 16.02 -8.86 -13.60
CA ALA A 135 16.60 -9.92 -12.79
C ALA A 135 15.77 -11.21 -12.95
N LYS A 136 16.30 -12.19 -13.70
CA LYS A 136 15.63 -13.49 -13.88
C LYS A 136 15.60 -14.27 -12.56
N PHE A 137 14.40 -14.55 -12.04
CA PHE A 137 14.18 -15.40 -10.87
C PHE A 137 13.80 -16.82 -11.29
N THR A 138 14.52 -17.80 -10.77
CA THR A 138 14.20 -19.22 -10.94
C THR A 138 13.66 -19.86 -9.66
N LYS A 139 13.57 -19.10 -8.56
CA LYS A 139 13.05 -19.62 -7.28
C LYS A 139 11.52 -19.63 -7.28
N LYS A 140 10.94 -20.67 -6.68
CA LYS A 140 9.49 -20.78 -6.41
C LYS A 140 9.00 -19.57 -5.61
N ILE A 141 7.76 -19.16 -5.89
CA ILE A 141 7.06 -18.11 -5.14
C ILE A 141 6.91 -18.59 -3.69
N ASP A 142 7.33 -17.74 -2.75
CA ASP A 142 7.11 -17.97 -1.33
C ASP A 142 5.62 -17.88 -1.04
N ALA A 143 5.06 -18.85 -0.30
CA ALA A 143 3.63 -18.91 0.01
C ALA A 143 3.12 -17.59 0.61
N MET A 144 3.95 -16.90 1.39
CA MET A 144 3.56 -15.62 1.99
C MET A 144 3.46 -14.47 0.95
N VAL A 145 4.35 -14.44 -0.04
CA VAL A 145 4.29 -13.46 -1.13
C VAL A 145 3.06 -13.69 -2.00
N PHE A 146 2.71 -14.97 -2.18
CA PHE A 146 1.49 -15.37 -2.86
C PHE A 146 0.23 -14.94 -2.09
N LEU A 147 0.16 -15.16 -0.77
CA LEU A 147 -0.98 -14.74 0.06
C LEU A 147 -1.21 -13.23 0.02
N LEU A 148 -0.15 -12.44 0.10
CA LEU A 148 -0.27 -10.99 0.01
C LEU A 148 -0.74 -10.56 -1.39
N ALA A 149 -0.36 -11.30 -2.45
CA ALA A 149 -0.70 -10.93 -3.82
C ALA A 149 -2.17 -11.25 -4.09
N ASP A 150 -2.65 -12.36 -3.53
CA ASP A 150 -4.06 -12.75 -3.52
C ASP A 150 -4.92 -11.75 -2.73
N SER A 151 -4.47 -11.30 -1.55
CA SER A 151 -5.20 -10.32 -0.75
C SER A 151 -5.36 -8.98 -1.49
N ILE A 152 -4.29 -8.55 -2.17
CA ILE A 152 -4.30 -7.35 -3.00
C ILE A 152 -5.18 -7.51 -4.24
N PHE A 153 -5.09 -8.64 -4.92
CA PHE A 153 -5.94 -8.92 -6.08
C PHE A 153 -7.41 -8.89 -5.67
N SER A 154 -7.74 -9.58 -4.58
CA SER A 154 -9.07 -9.56 -3.98
C SER A 154 -9.54 -8.15 -3.64
N GLY A 155 -8.66 -7.32 -3.06
CA GLY A 155 -8.93 -5.90 -2.79
C GLY A 155 -9.29 -5.11 -4.05
N CYS A 156 -8.51 -5.25 -5.14
CA CYS A 156 -8.75 -4.50 -6.39
C CYS A 156 -10.09 -4.84 -7.07
N PHE A 157 -10.59 -6.07 -6.94
CA PHE A 157 -11.83 -6.51 -7.62
C PHE A 157 -13.07 -6.48 -6.72
N LEU A 158 -12.97 -6.97 -5.48
CA LEU A 158 -14.12 -7.08 -4.59
C LEU A 158 -14.54 -5.73 -4.01
N THR A 159 -13.56 -4.85 -3.75
CA THR A 159 -13.84 -3.55 -3.16
C THR A 159 -14.77 -2.67 -4.01
N PRO A 160 -14.51 -2.41 -5.31
CA PRO A 160 -15.41 -1.58 -6.11
C PRO A 160 -16.83 -2.16 -6.21
N ILE A 161 -16.95 -3.48 -6.32
CA ILE A 161 -18.25 -4.16 -6.33
C ILE A 161 -18.95 -3.94 -4.99
N GLY A 162 -18.22 -4.10 -3.88
CA GLY A 162 -18.71 -3.84 -2.53
C GLY A 162 -19.26 -2.42 -2.35
N TYR A 163 -18.56 -1.40 -2.87
CA TYR A 163 -19.02 -0.01 -2.79
C TYR A 163 -20.25 0.28 -3.64
N ILE A 164 -20.37 -0.34 -4.82
CA ILE A 164 -21.58 -0.21 -5.64
C ILE A 164 -22.79 -0.82 -4.91
N VAL A 165 -22.63 -2.03 -4.36
CA VAL A 165 -23.68 -2.69 -3.57
C VAL A 165 -24.02 -1.86 -2.33
N LEU A 166 -23.01 -1.35 -1.63
CA LEU A 166 -23.20 -0.51 -0.45
C LEU A 166 -23.99 0.76 -0.79
N SER A 167 -23.67 1.43 -1.90
CA SER A 167 -24.35 2.65 -2.32
C SER A 167 -25.83 2.42 -2.64
N VAL A 168 -26.17 1.26 -3.21
CA VAL A 168 -27.57 0.92 -3.54
C VAL A 168 -28.36 0.52 -2.30
N VAL A 169 -27.79 -0.37 -1.47
CA VAL A 169 -28.50 -1.00 -0.35
C VAL A 169 -28.44 -0.17 0.92
N TYR A 170 -27.30 0.47 1.20
CA TYR A 170 -27.03 1.23 2.43
C TYR A 170 -26.42 2.62 2.13
N PRO A 171 -27.12 3.52 1.41
CA PRO A 171 -26.58 4.81 0.97
C PRO A 171 -26.16 5.73 2.13
N CYS A 172 -26.68 5.53 3.35
CA CYS A 172 -26.30 6.32 4.52
C CYS A 172 -25.09 5.78 5.29
N MET A 173 -24.41 4.75 4.79
CA MET A 173 -23.28 4.16 5.49
C MET A 173 -21.95 4.83 5.10
N PRO A 174 -21.10 5.23 6.06
CA PRO A 174 -19.75 5.70 5.76
C PRO A 174 -18.92 4.61 5.06
N PRO A 175 -18.02 4.95 4.12
CA PRO A 175 -17.55 6.28 3.74
C PRO A 175 -18.34 6.95 2.60
N LEU A 176 -19.49 6.41 2.18
CA LEU A 176 -20.19 6.89 0.98
C LEU A 176 -20.48 8.40 1.06
N LEU A 177 -20.25 9.14 -0.03
CA LEU A 177 -20.55 10.57 -0.10
C LEU A 177 -22.00 10.92 0.29
N THR A 178 -22.95 10.04 -0.01
CA THR A 178 -24.36 10.22 0.35
C THR A 178 -24.57 10.28 1.86
N SER A 179 -23.78 9.51 2.64
CA SER A 179 -23.84 9.54 4.11
C SER A 179 -23.34 10.86 4.71
N LEU A 180 -22.50 11.58 3.97
CA LEU A 180 -21.81 12.80 4.43
C LEU A 180 -22.54 14.08 4.04
N THR A 181 -23.19 14.06 2.88
CA THR A 181 -23.78 15.26 2.26
C THR A 181 -25.26 15.43 2.56
N GLN A 182 -25.97 14.34 2.86
CA GLN A 182 -27.41 14.41 3.10
C GLN A 182 -27.78 14.45 4.58
N GLU A 183 -28.56 15.46 4.95
CA GLU A 183 -29.11 15.61 6.29
C GLU A 183 -30.01 14.44 6.70
N SER A 184 -30.70 13.82 5.74
CA SER A 184 -31.55 12.64 5.98
C SER A 184 -30.75 11.43 6.52
N CYS A 185 -29.44 11.36 6.24
CA CYS A 185 -28.56 10.30 6.75
C CYS A 185 -28.04 10.57 8.18
N ARG A 186 -28.43 11.68 8.81
CA ARG A 186 -28.10 11.96 10.22
C ARG A 186 -28.99 11.17 11.20
N GLY A 187 -30.18 10.75 10.79
CA GLY A 187 -31.12 9.94 11.58
C GLY A 187 -30.96 8.42 11.38
N THR A 188 -32.04 7.66 11.60
CA THR A 188 -32.09 6.17 11.53
C THR A 188 -31.83 5.56 10.13
N GLY A 189 -31.43 6.36 9.15
CA GLY A 189 -30.43 5.97 8.15
C GLY A 189 -30.88 5.05 7.02
N LYS A 190 -32.19 4.89 6.76
CA LYS A 190 -32.66 3.97 5.70
C LYS A 190 -33.15 4.66 4.42
N GLN A 191 -33.53 5.93 4.46
CA GLN A 191 -34.15 6.58 3.30
C GLN A 191 -33.41 7.85 2.90
N VAL A 192 -32.98 7.81 1.64
CA VAL A 192 -32.32 8.88 0.92
C VAL A 192 -33.17 9.12 -0.32
N HIS A 193 -33.61 10.36 -0.52
CA HIS A 193 -34.37 10.78 -1.72
C HIS A 193 -33.44 10.97 -2.93
N ILE A 194 -32.53 10.02 -3.17
CA ILE A 194 -31.74 9.94 -4.40
C ILE A 194 -32.29 8.76 -5.19
N GLY A 195 -32.67 9.01 -6.45
CA GLY A 195 -33.11 7.96 -7.37
C GLY A 195 -32.02 6.88 -7.56
N ILE A 196 -32.42 5.70 -8.04
CA ILE A 196 -31.50 4.57 -8.21
C ILE A 196 -30.27 4.93 -9.07
N LEU A 197 -30.45 5.76 -10.10
CA LEU A 197 -29.36 6.24 -10.95
C LEU A 197 -28.31 7.01 -10.14
N GLY A 198 -28.73 7.93 -9.26
CA GLY A 198 -27.80 8.69 -8.42
C GLY A 198 -27.04 7.79 -7.45
N LYS A 199 -27.69 6.76 -6.88
CA LYS A 199 -27.01 5.76 -6.04
C LYS A 199 -25.96 4.96 -6.83
N ILE A 200 -26.27 4.56 -8.07
CA ILE A 200 -25.32 3.87 -8.93
C ILE A 200 -24.13 4.78 -9.26
N LEU A 201 -24.38 6.04 -9.62
CA LEU A 201 -23.31 7.00 -9.93
C LEU A 201 -22.37 7.24 -8.74
N VAL A 202 -22.93 7.41 -7.54
CA VAL A 202 -22.13 7.51 -6.30
C VAL A 202 -21.33 6.23 -6.06
N GLY A 203 -21.96 5.07 -6.22
CA GLY A 203 -21.28 3.78 -6.06
C GLY A 203 -20.14 3.57 -7.06
N MET A 204 -20.31 4.02 -8.30
CA MET A 204 -19.25 3.97 -9.32
C MET A 204 -18.09 4.90 -8.99
N MET A 205 -18.37 6.12 -8.53
CA MET A 205 -17.33 7.07 -8.12
C MET A 205 -16.55 6.56 -6.90
N GLU A 206 -17.24 6.07 -5.86
CA GLU A 206 -16.61 5.45 -4.69
C GLU A 206 -15.82 4.21 -5.09
N GLY A 207 -16.40 3.34 -5.91
CA GLY A 207 -15.72 2.16 -6.44
C GLY A 207 -14.45 2.53 -7.22
N TYR A 208 -14.48 3.59 -8.02
CA TYR A 208 -13.31 4.13 -8.70
C TYR A 208 -12.25 4.61 -7.71
N THR A 209 -12.63 5.46 -6.75
CA THR A 209 -11.73 6.01 -5.73
C THR A 209 -11.00 4.90 -4.99
N TRP A 210 -11.74 3.89 -4.54
CA TRP A 210 -11.16 2.75 -3.82
C TRP A 210 -10.34 1.83 -4.71
N THR A 211 -10.68 1.70 -5.99
CA THR A 211 -9.85 0.96 -6.96
C THR A 211 -8.49 1.63 -7.13
N ILE A 212 -8.44 2.97 -7.20
CA ILE A 212 -7.17 3.72 -7.27
C ILE A 212 -6.36 3.52 -5.99
N ILE A 213 -6.99 3.65 -4.81
CA ILE A 213 -6.35 3.44 -3.50
C ILE A 213 -5.69 2.05 -3.41
N TRP A 214 -6.44 1.00 -3.76
CA TRP A 214 -5.91 -0.36 -3.75
C TRP A 214 -4.79 -0.54 -4.76
N SER A 215 -4.95 -0.01 -5.96
CA SER A 215 -3.94 -0.12 -7.02
C SER A 215 -2.63 0.59 -6.65
N MET A 216 -2.70 1.80 -6.10
CA MET A 216 -1.55 2.55 -5.57
C MET A 216 -0.84 1.78 -4.47
N THR A 217 -1.59 1.36 -3.45
CA THR A 217 -1.07 0.60 -2.30
C THR A 217 -0.36 -0.65 -2.77
N SER A 218 -0.93 -1.33 -3.76
CA SER A 218 -0.38 -2.55 -4.33
C SER A 218 0.93 -2.32 -5.05
N VAL A 219 1.02 -1.28 -5.87
CA VAL A 219 2.29 -0.92 -6.54
C VAL A 219 3.35 -0.57 -5.49
N ILE A 220 3.00 0.19 -4.46
CA ILE A 220 3.95 0.58 -3.40
C ILE A 220 4.44 -0.65 -2.62
N ILE A 221 3.53 -1.46 -2.08
CA ILE A 221 3.85 -2.67 -1.30
C ILE A 221 4.65 -3.66 -2.13
N PHE A 222 4.09 -4.09 -3.26
CA PHE A 222 4.68 -5.19 -4.00
C PHE A 222 5.86 -4.76 -4.83
N MET A 223 5.69 -3.71 -5.62
CA MET A 223 6.61 -3.41 -6.71
C MET A 223 7.77 -2.56 -6.24
N LEU A 224 7.52 -1.68 -5.26
CA LEU A 224 8.53 -0.73 -4.76
C LEU A 224 9.17 -1.17 -3.44
N LEU A 225 8.47 -1.93 -2.58
CA LEU A 225 9.02 -2.43 -1.31
C LEU A 225 9.48 -3.89 -1.39
N ILE A 226 8.54 -4.81 -1.57
CA ILE A 226 8.79 -6.26 -1.39
C ILE A 226 9.63 -6.82 -2.52
N HIS A 227 9.27 -6.54 -3.77
CA HIS A 227 9.93 -7.11 -4.94
C HIS A 227 11.42 -6.73 -5.01
N PRO A 228 11.83 -5.44 -4.86
CA PRO A 228 13.24 -5.07 -4.81
C PRO A 228 14.00 -5.75 -3.66
N GLY A 229 13.39 -5.87 -2.47
CA GLY A 229 13.99 -6.59 -1.36
C GLY A 229 14.25 -8.07 -1.69
N ARG A 230 13.29 -8.74 -2.35
CA ARG A 230 13.46 -10.13 -2.82
C ARG A 230 14.54 -10.24 -3.90
N VAL A 231 14.63 -9.26 -4.79
CA VAL A 231 15.68 -9.18 -5.81
C VAL A 231 17.05 -9.10 -5.15
N GLN A 232 17.22 -8.18 -4.21
CA GLN A 232 18.47 -8.00 -3.48
C GLN A 232 18.89 -9.28 -2.76
N ILE A 233 17.97 -9.95 -2.03
CA ILE A 233 18.29 -11.21 -1.33
C ILE A 233 18.75 -12.29 -2.31
N THR A 234 18.05 -12.47 -3.43
CA THR A 234 18.37 -13.53 -4.38
C THR A 234 19.71 -13.29 -5.07
N VAL A 235 20.00 -12.05 -5.44
CA VAL A 235 21.29 -11.69 -6.05
C VAL A 235 22.41 -11.81 -5.00
N LEU A 236 22.18 -11.41 -3.74
CA LEU A 236 23.13 -11.64 -2.65
C LEU A 236 23.46 -13.12 -2.45
N ASP A 237 22.47 -14.02 -2.49
CA ASP A 237 22.70 -15.46 -2.38
C ASP A 237 23.57 -15.98 -3.55
N LYS A 238 23.34 -15.48 -4.78
CA LYS A 238 24.15 -15.82 -5.97
C LYS A 238 25.59 -15.33 -5.83
N ILE A 239 25.77 -14.07 -5.40
CA ILE A 239 27.08 -13.47 -5.16
C ILE A 239 27.85 -14.26 -4.11
N LYS A 240 27.17 -14.65 -3.02
CA LYS A 240 27.76 -15.47 -1.96
C LYS A 240 28.30 -16.79 -2.53
N GLY A 241 27.48 -17.54 -3.26
CA GLY A 241 27.90 -18.84 -3.82
C GLY A 241 29.04 -18.71 -4.83
N LYS A 242 29.03 -17.69 -5.69
CA LYS A 242 30.12 -17.43 -6.64
C LYS A 242 31.43 -17.10 -5.93
N ILE A 243 31.37 -16.34 -4.84
CA ILE A 243 32.56 -15.96 -4.06
C ILE A 243 33.11 -17.16 -3.29
N GLU A 244 32.25 -18.00 -2.70
CA GLU A 244 32.67 -19.27 -2.10
C GLU A 244 33.35 -20.20 -3.12
N ALA A 245 32.99 -20.10 -4.41
CA ALA A 245 33.66 -20.78 -5.52
C ALA A 245 34.87 -20.03 -6.11
N GLY A 246 35.31 -18.91 -5.51
CA GLY A 246 36.51 -18.16 -5.93
C GLY A 246 36.31 -17.12 -7.03
N PHE A 247 35.08 -16.87 -7.51
CA PHE A 247 34.81 -15.92 -8.59
C PHE A 247 34.67 -14.48 -8.09
N LEU A 248 35.71 -13.66 -8.29
CA LEU A 248 35.76 -12.25 -7.88
C LEU A 248 34.89 -11.29 -8.73
N THR A 249 34.45 -11.71 -9.92
CA THR A 249 33.58 -10.89 -10.81
C THR A 249 32.24 -10.52 -10.17
N SER A 250 31.82 -11.27 -9.15
CA SER A 250 30.59 -11.07 -8.36
C SER A 250 30.56 -9.74 -7.60
N ILE A 251 31.70 -9.08 -7.44
CA ILE A 251 31.81 -7.77 -6.80
C ILE A 251 31.03 -6.69 -7.56
N SER A 252 31.06 -6.71 -8.90
CA SER A 252 30.33 -5.74 -9.73
C SER A 252 28.82 -5.87 -9.54
N GLU A 253 28.32 -7.12 -9.39
CA GLU A 253 26.90 -7.40 -9.11
C GLU A 253 26.45 -6.80 -7.78
N TYR A 254 27.33 -6.79 -6.76
CA TYR A 254 27.01 -6.14 -5.48
C TYR A 254 26.83 -4.63 -5.64
N ARG A 255 27.66 -3.95 -6.45
CA ARG A 255 27.50 -2.51 -6.71
C ARG A 255 26.16 -2.19 -7.38
N GLN A 256 25.69 -3.05 -8.28
CA GLN A 256 24.36 -2.90 -8.88
C GLN A 256 23.27 -2.97 -7.80
N LEU A 257 23.39 -3.87 -6.82
CA LEU A 257 22.45 -3.91 -5.69
C LEU A 257 22.49 -2.66 -4.80
N GLN A 258 23.65 -2.03 -4.65
CA GLN A 258 23.74 -0.75 -3.95
C GLN A 258 22.98 0.34 -4.70
N ILE A 259 23.09 0.40 -6.03
CA ILE A 259 22.32 1.34 -6.85
C ILE A 259 20.81 1.11 -6.67
N VAL A 260 20.37 -0.16 -6.70
CA VAL A 260 18.96 -0.52 -6.45
C VAL A 260 18.51 -0.07 -5.05
N SER A 261 19.33 -0.32 -4.02
CA SER A 261 19.02 0.09 -2.65
C SER A 261 18.99 1.61 -2.50
N THR A 262 19.89 2.35 -3.15
CA THR A 262 19.87 3.81 -3.17
C THR A 262 18.62 4.33 -3.86
N LEU A 263 18.27 3.77 -5.02
CA LEU A 263 17.08 4.16 -5.78
C LEU A 263 15.80 3.92 -4.97
N GLN A 264 15.73 2.78 -4.27
CA GLN A 264 14.62 2.47 -3.37
C GLN A 264 14.54 3.48 -2.21
N ASN A 265 15.68 3.87 -1.62
CA ASN A 265 15.69 4.90 -0.57
C ASN A 265 15.26 6.29 -1.08
N GLU A 266 15.61 6.67 -2.31
CA GLU A 266 15.18 7.95 -2.89
C GLU A 266 13.67 7.99 -3.10
N ILE A 267 13.06 6.88 -3.57
CA ILE A 267 11.60 6.76 -3.71
C ILE A 267 10.89 6.92 -2.36
N PHE A 268 11.46 6.32 -1.31
CA PHE A 268 10.91 6.28 0.04
C PHE A 268 11.50 7.33 0.99
N LYS A 269 12.14 8.36 0.45
CA LYS A 269 12.71 9.45 1.23
C LYS A 269 11.62 10.13 2.06
N SER A 270 12.00 10.66 3.23
CA SER A 270 11.06 11.38 4.10
C SER A 270 10.36 12.52 3.34
N PRO A 271 9.03 12.64 3.42
CA PRO A 271 8.13 11.98 4.38
C PRO A 271 7.44 10.69 3.86
N ALA A 272 7.80 10.17 2.67
CA ALA A 272 7.06 9.09 2.01
C ALA A 272 6.98 7.80 2.85
N MET A 273 8.12 7.31 3.36
CA MET A 273 8.14 6.10 4.19
C MET A 273 7.34 6.26 5.51
N PRO A 274 7.54 7.33 6.32
CA PRO A 274 6.72 7.55 7.51
C PRO A 274 5.22 7.66 7.21
N VAL A 275 4.82 8.40 6.18
CA VAL A 275 3.41 8.54 5.77
C VAL A 275 2.82 7.19 5.41
N TYR A 276 3.57 6.38 4.67
CA TYR A 276 3.15 5.07 4.23
C TYR A 276 3.02 4.05 5.38
N LEU A 277 4.02 4.00 6.28
CA LEU A 277 3.98 3.15 7.47
C LEU A 277 2.88 3.57 8.43
N GLY A 278 2.78 4.88 8.72
CA GLY A 278 1.73 5.44 9.58
C GLY A 278 0.34 5.16 9.03
N GLY A 279 0.12 5.37 7.72
CA GLY A 279 -1.14 5.04 7.07
C GLY A 279 -1.49 3.55 7.16
N SER A 280 -0.50 2.67 7.00
CA SER A 280 -0.68 1.21 7.12
C SER A 280 -1.08 0.78 8.54
N ILE A 281 -0.43 1.36 9.57
CA ILE A 281 -0.76 1.13 10.97
C ILE A 281 -2.17 1.62 11.28
N THR A 282 -2.50 2.85 10.87
CA THR A 282 -3.83 3.43 11.08
C THR A 282 -4.92 2.59 10.40
N ALA A 283 -4.67 2.06 9.20
CA ALA A 283 -5.59 1.15 8.51
C ALA A 283 -5.77 -0.19 9.22
N GLU A 284 -4.70 -0.80 9.72
CA GLU A 284 -4.79 -2.03 10.52
C GLU A 284 -5.59 -1.79 11.81
N VAL A 285 -5.25 -0.75 12.56
CA VAL A 285 -5.89 -0.42 13.85
C VAL A 285 -7.38 -0.10 13.66
N ALA A 286 -7.72 0.77 12.71
CA ALA A 286 -9.10 1.16 12.47
C ALA A 286 -9.96 0.00 11.97
N SER A 287 -9.40 -0.85 11.09
CA SER A 287 -10.13 -2.00 10.57
C SER A 287 -10.38 -3.07 11.64
N ILE A 288 -9.38 -3.41 12.46
CA ILE A 288 -9.57 -4.34 13.58
C ILE A 288 -10.54 -3.76 14.61
N TYR A 289 -10.43 -2.46 14.93
CA TYR A 289 -11.37 -1.79 15.82
C TYR A 289 -12.82 -1.90 15.31
N ALA A 290 -13.06 -1.59 14.03
CA ALA A 290 -14.39 -1.70 13.43
C ALA A 290 -14.93 -3.14 13.47
N LEU A 291 -14.08 -4.13 13.23
CA LEU A 291 -14.45 -5.54 13.30
C LEU A 291 -14.80 -6.00 14.72
N ILE A 292 -14.06 -5.56 15.73
CA ILE A 292 -14.31 -5.96 17.12
C ILE A 292 -15.52 -5.22 17.68
N ARG A 293 -15.54 -3.89 17.56
CA ARG A 293 -16.52 -3.04 18.25
C ARG A 293 -17.86 -2.94 17.51
N SER A 294 -17.84 -2.98 16.18
CA SER A 294 -19.02 -2.70 15.35
C SER A 294 -19.51 -3.92 14.57
N SER A 295 -19.00 -5.13 14.82
CA SER A 295 -19.41 -6.35 14.10
C SER A 295 -20.93 -6.55 13.99
N HIS A 296 -21.68 -6.22 15.05
CA HIS A 296 -23.13 -6.35 15.10
C HIS A 296 -23.90 -5.26 14.32
N GLU A 297 -23.26 -4.11 14.06
CA GLU A 297 -23.86 -2.97 13.39
C GLU A 297 -23.46 -2.89 11.91
N LEU A 298 -22.35 -3.53 11.53
CA LEU A 298 -21.84 -3.50 10.16
C LEU A 298 -22.62 -4.47 9.24
N PRO A 299 -23.18 -4.00 8.12
CA PRO A 299 -23.69 -4.87 7.07
C PRO A 299 -22.57 -5.79 6.55
N ALA A 300 -22.97 -6.99 6.12
CA ALA A 300 -22.03 -8.00 5.63
C ALA A 300 -21.01 -7.50 4.58
N PRO A 301 -21.37 -6.65 3.59
CA PRO A 301 -20.39 -6.10 2.65
C PRO A 301 -19.31 -5.27 3.34
N VAL A 302 -19.68 -4.42 4.31
CA VAL A 302 -18.73 -3.55 5.02
C VAL A 302 -17.84 -4.37 5.95
N PHE A 303 -18.42 -5.36 6.63
CA PHE A 303 -17.65 -6.31 7.43
C PHE A 303 -16.58 -7.02 6.58
N GLY A 304 -16.96 -7.51 5.39
CA GLY A 304 -16.02 -8.17 4.46
C GLY A 304 -14.89 -7.23 3.98
N LEU A 305 -15.20 -5.95 3.73
CA LEU A 305 -14.19 -4.95 3.39
C LEU A 305 -13.19 -4.76 4.53
N PHE A 306 -13.65 -4.63 5.78
CA PHE A 306 -12.77 -4.48 6.93
C PHE A 306 -11.91 -5.72 7.18
N CYS A 307 -12.46 -6.92 7.03
CA CYS A 307 -11.68 -8.16 7.08
C CYS A 307 -10.55 -8.17 6.04
N THR A 308 -10.83 -7.70 4.82
CA THR A 308 -9.85 -7.64 3.73
C THR A 308 -8.73 -6.63 4.05
N VAL A 309 -9.10 -5.45 4.54
CA VAL A 309 -8.14 -4.40 4.95
C VAL A 309 -7.28 -4.88 6.11
N ALA A 310 -7.89 -5.38 7.20
CA ALA A 310 -7.19 -5.89 8.37
C ALA A 310 -6.19 -6.99 7.99
N THR A 311 -6.66 -8.00 7.26
CA THR A 311 -5.81 -9.12 6.83
C THR A 311 -4.65 -8.65 5.97
N THR A 312 -4.90 -7.75 5.01
CA THR A 312 -3.85 -7.27 4.10
C THR A 312 -2.77 -6.49 4.85
N PHE A 313 -3.16 -5.55 5.72
CA PHE A 313 -2.19 -4.74 6.45
C PHE A 313 -1.47 -5.54 7.55
N SER A 314 -2.14 -6.49 8.21
CA SER A 314 -1.48 -7.42 9.14
C SER A 314 -0.42 -8.27 8.43
N ILE A 315 -0.73 -8.84 7.26
CA ILE A 315 0.26 -9.60 6.46
C ILE A 315 1.40 -8.68 6.03
N PHE A 316 1.10 -7.47 5.56
CA PHE A 316 2.12 -6.51 5.16
C PHE A 316 3.06 -6.13 6.32
N ILE A 317 2.53 -5.81 7.49
CA ILE A 317 3.32 -5.42 8.67
C ILE A 317 4.16 -6.61 9.17
N GLN A 318 3.57 -7.80 9.27
CA GLN A 318 4.25 -8.97 9.81
C GLN A 318 5.26 -9.61 8.85
N VAL A 319 4.94 -9.66 7.56
CA VAL A 319 5.74 -10.36 6.54
C VAL A 319 6.48 -9.36 5.67
N GLY A 320 5.76 -8.38 5.09
CA GLY A 320 6.32 -7.41 4.15
C GLY A 320 7.52 -6.67 4.73
N LEU A 321 7.39 -6.15 5.95
CA LEU A 321 8.47 -5.44 6.63
C LEU A 321 9.67 -6.35 6.96
N LYS A 322 9.45 -7.63 7.26
CA LYS A 322 10.55 -8.60 7.44
C LYS A 322 11.29 -8.85 6.13
N VAL A 323 10.57 -8.98 5.02
CA VAL A 323 11.17 -9.15 3.69
C VAL A 323 12.08 -7.97 3.35
N VAL A 324 11.65 -6.76 3.68
CA VAL A 324 12.41 -5.52 3.47
C VAL A 324 13.63 -5.39 4.39
N ALA A 325 13.60 -5.98 5.59
CA ALA A 325 14.75 -6.00 6.51
C ALA A 325 15.85 -7.01 6.11
N TYR A 326 15.49 -8.10 5.41
CA TYR A 326 16.43 -9.18 5.10
C TYR A 326 17.64 -8.80 4.24
N PRO A 327 17.56 -7.92 3.23
CA PRO A 327 18.73 -7.46 2.48
C PRO A 327 19.83 -6.90 3.38
N ASN A 328 19.46 -6.14 4.43
CA ASN A 328 20.40 -5.57 5.39
C ASN A 328 21.06 -6.68 6.23
N LEU A 329 20.28 -7.61 6.77
CA LEU A 329 20.80 -8.72 7.57
C LEU A 329 21.74 -9.62 6.74
N ARG A 330 21.34 -9.95 5.51
CA ARG A 330 22.11 -10.79 4.60
C ARG A 330 23.39 -10.11 4.14
N SER A 331 23.33 -8.84 3.76
CA SER A 331 24.52 -8.09 3.35
C SER A 331 25.52 -7.91 4.50
N ASN A 332 25.06 -7.67 5.74
CA ASN A 332 25.95 -7.62 6.90
C ASN A 332 26.61 -8.98 7.18
N LYS A 333 25.84 -10.06 7.22
CA LYS A 333 26.38 -11.42 7.42
C LYS A 333 27.40 -11.79 6.34
N LEU A 334 27.12 -11.43 5.08
CA LEU A 334 28.03 -11.65 3.96
C LEU A 334 29.34 -10.88 4.16
N ARG A 335 29.24 -9.59 4.50
CA ARG A 335 30.39 -8.73 4.78
C ARG A 335 31.24 -9.28 5.93
N ASP A 336 30.63 -9.76 7.00
CA ASP A 336 31.36 -10.25 8.17
C ASP A 336 32.03 -11.61 7.92
N THR A 337 31.36 -12.50 7.17
CA THR A 337 31.97 -13.76 6.71
C THR A 337 33.23 -13.46 5.88
N TRP A 338 33.13 -12.54 4.92
CA TRP A 338 34.24 -12.23 4.02
C TRP A 338 35.41 -11.51 4.68
N LYS A 339 35.17 -10.69 5.71
CA LYS A 339 36.25 -10.06 6.49
C LYS A 339 37.21 -11.08 7.10
N SER A 340 36.74 -12.31 7.36
CA SER A 340 37.52 -13.37 8.00
C SER A 340 38.31 -14.24 7.01
N GLN A 341 37.90 -14.30 5.74
CA GLN A 341 38.41 -15.30 4.78
C GLN A 341 39.32 -14.74 3.67
N MET A 342 39.58 -13.43 3.64
CA MET A 342 40.06 -12.78 2.41
C MET A 342 41.37 -11.98 2.53
N ASN A 343 42.06 -11.86 1.39
CA ASN A 343 43.31 -11.11 1.24
C ASN A 343 43.15 -9.62 1.64
N LYS A 344 44.28 -8.95 1.94
CA LYS A 344 44.29 -7.56 2.47
C LYS A 344 43.55 -6.58 1.56
N TRP A 345 43.73 -6.70 0.24
CA TRP A 345 43.07 -5.83 -0.75
C TRP A 345 41.55 -5.98 -0.74
N LEU A 346 41.04 -7.22 -0.80
CA LEU A 346 39.61 -7.49 -0.81
C LEU A 346 38.97 -7.11 0.52
N LYS A 347 39.68 -7.30 1.64
CA LYS A 347 39.24 -6.80 2.94
C LYS A 347 39.08 -5.28 2.97
N MET A 348 40.00 -4.52 2.36
CA MET A 348 39.88 -3.07 2.21
C MET A 348 38.71 -2.70 1.30
N TYR A 349 38.57 -3.39 0.17
CA TYR A 349 37.47 -3.18 -0.76
C TYR A 349 36.11 -3.40 -0.08
N LEU A 350 35.92 -4.52 0.63
CA LEU A 350 34.67 -4.84 1.33
C LEU A 350 34.34 -3.89 2.48
N ARG A 351 35.36 -3.27 3.11
CA ARG A 351 35.14 -2.18 4.08
C ARG A 351 34.53 -0.94 3.42
N SER A 352 34.80 -0.69 2.13
CA SER A 352 34.19 0.44 1.40
C SER A 352 32.72 0.19 1.04
N ILE A 353 32.29 -1.07 1.04
CA ILE A 353 30.93 -1.45 0.66
C ILE A 353 29.95 -1.20 1.82
N LYS A 354 29.02 -0.27 1.60
CA LYS A 354 27.88 -0.06 2.50
C LYS A 354 26.89 -1.25 2.41
N PRO A 355 26.34 -1.72 3.54
CA PRO A 355 25.28 -2.73 3.55
C PRO A 355 24.02 -2.20 2.87
N LEU A 356 23.21 -3.11 2.34
CA LEU A 356 21.96 -2.77 1.66
C LEU A 356 20.90 -2.47 2.72
N LYS A 357 20.64 -1.19 2.99
CA LYS A 357 19.72 -0.74 4.03
C LYS A 357 18.58 0.03 3.39
N LEU A 358 17.36 -0.22 3.86
CA LEU A 358 16.22 0.66 3.58
C LEU A 358 15.94 1.54 4.80
N SER A 359 15.93 2.84 4.59
CA SER A 359 15.68 3.87 5.61
C SER A 359 14.20 3.93 5.96
N MET A 360 13.90 4.18 7.23
CA MET A 360 12.53 4.49 7.70
C MET A 360 12.18 5.98 7.54
N GLY A 361 13.14 6.82 7.11
CA GLY A 361 12.96 8.26 6.90
C GLY A 361 13.38 9.14 8.08
N ASP A 362 13.66 8.53 9.24
CA ASP A 362 14.07 9.18 10.50
C ASP A 362 15.57 8.95 10.82
N GLY A 363 16.34 8.46 9.85
CA GLY A 363 17.75 8.06 10.04
C GLY A 363 17.93 6.64 10.57
N THR A 364 16.85 5.94 10.93
CA THR A 364 16.87 4.52 11.28
C THR A 364 16.57 3.64 10.06
N PHE A 365 16.75 2.32 10.21
CA PHE A 365 16.62 1.36 9.11
C PHE A 365 15.78 0.15 9.55
N PHE A 366 15.16 -0.52 8.58
CA PHE A 366 14.47 -1.77 8.86
C PHE A 366 15.43 -2.86 9.36
N ASP A 367 15.08 -3.45 10.50
CA ASP A 367 15.73 -4.59 11.12
C ASP A 367 14.75 -5.75 11.36
N GLN A 368 15.22 -6.86 11.93
CA GLN A 368 14.40 -8.05 12.17
C GLN A 368 13.25 -7.80 13.16
N LEU A 369 13.43 -6.87 14.09
CA LEU A 369 12.48 -6.57 15.18
C LEU A 369 11.50 -5.46 14.82
N THR A 370 11.77 -4.71 13.75
CA THR A 370 10.99 -3.55 13.31
C THR A 370 9.52 -3.94 13.06
N SER A 371 9.30 -5.05 12.36
CA SER A 371 7.94 -5.59 12.14
C SER A 371 7.18 -5.86 13.45
N LEU A 372 7.84 -6.46 14.43
CA LEU A 372 7.24 -6.78 15.72
C LEU A 372 6.95 -5.51 16.53
N LYS A 373 7.87 -4.54 16.54
CA LYS A 373 7.70 -3.26 17.22
C LYS A 373 6.53 -2.47 16.65
N ILE A 374 6.43 -2.40 15.32
CA ILE A 374 5.32 -1.71 14.63
C ILE A 374 3.98 -2.40 14.94
N TRP A 375 3.93 -3.73 14.89
CA TRP A 375 2.71 -4.45 15.23
C TRP A 375 2.33 -4.30 16.71
N GLN A 376 3.28 -4.35 17.63
CA GLN A 376 3.03 -4.09 19.05
C GLN A 376 2.46 -2.69 19.26
N PHE A 377 3.00 -1.69 18.57
CA PHE A 377 2.46 -0.33 18.58
C PHE A 377 1.02 -0.30 18.05
N ALA A 378 0.72 -0.96 16.93
CA ALA A 378 -0.64 -1.08 16.41
C ALA A 378 -1.61 -1.67 17.44
N ILE A 379 -1.24 -2.77 18.10
CA ILE A 379 -2.05 -3.39 19.16
C ILE A 379 -2.24 -2.46 20.36
N GLN A 380 -1.22 -1.70 20.77
CA GLN A 380 -1.35 -0.72 21.85
C GLN A 380 -2.35 0.41 21.48
N GLN A 381 -2.31 0.90 20.24
CA GLN A 381 -3.27 1.89 19.75
C GLN A 381 -4.69 1.32 19.70
N LEU A 382 -4.84 0.07 19.24
CA LEU A 382 -6.12 -0.63 19.25
C LEU A 382 -6.69 -0.76 20.67
N ILE A 383 -5.88 -1.16 21.66
CA ILE A 383 -6.29 -1.23 23.06
C ILE A 383 -6.72 0.16 23.56
N THR A 384 -5.96 1.20 23.23
CA THR A 384 -6.29 2.57 23.61
C THR A 384 -7.64 3.00 23.05
N LEU A 385 -7.92 2.70 21.78
CA LEU A 385 -9.21 2.99 21.16
C LEU A 385 -10.38 2.20 21.75
N MET A 386 -10.15 0.98 22.25
CA MET A 386 -11.18 0.18 22.91
C MET A 386 -11.52 0.66 24.33
N LEU A 387 -10.62 1.41 24.97
CA LEU A 387 -10.82 1.98 26.32
C LEU A 387 -11.57 3.31 26.30
N ILE A 388 -11.68 3.95 25.13
CA ILE A 388 -12.46 5.17 24.88
C ILE A 388 -13.88 4.76 24.52
#